data_AF-A0A532VEQ6-F1
#
_entry.id   AF-A0A532VEQ6-F1
#
_cell.length_a   1.000
_cell.length_b   1.000
_cell.length_c   1.000
_cell.angle_alpha   90.00
_cell.angle_beta   90.00
_cell.angle_gamma   90.00
#
_symmetry.space_group_name_H-M   'P 1'
#
loop_
_entity.id
_entity.type
_entity.pdbx_description
1 polymer ?
#
loop_
_entity_poly.entity_id
_entity_poly.type
_entity_poly.pdbx_seq_one_letter_code
_entity_poly.pdbx_strand_id
1 'polypeptide(L)'
;GGADFATLAKEYSEDSASAEKGGDLEFFTYYEMIPSFSEAVFSLEEVGDVSEIVKTPFGYHLIKLTGIKASYVEPFQEVQERLEQMWKDEKSEAFAQEEANNIRKEIEEKSTSFEEYIREHPDRSNTTPFFANGKEIEGLGWLPQFNQVAFSLEAEEISSVLELLEGYCLLKLKERESSFIPLLEDVAEKTEEKLIEKKSKEIGEDIANQMAIEAEEEDLSILSTKLDLEYKNLESLKRTDWVEGMSSEDRQQFIETAFSLKEGEISKPLDLLFGYYIIELNTRELFLDNFSEQKEKFKENFLAQRREQTLNLWLQQIWEKAKIVDNSSLFFSP
;
A
#
# COMPACT_ATOMS: atom_id res chain seq x y z
N GLY A 1 -6.66 -39.73 37.79
CA GLY A 1 -8.07 -39.38 38.07
C GLY A 1 -8.66 -38.82 36.80
N GLY A 2 -9.80 -39.33 36.33
CA GLY A 2 -10.39 -38.99 35.02
C GLY A 2 -11.10 -37.64 34.97
N ALA A 3 -10.51 -36.59 35.54
CA ALA A 3 -11.01 -35.23 35.41
C ALA A 3 -10.77 -34.71 33.98
N ASP A 4 -11.68 -33.89 33.47
CA ASP A 4 -11.56 -33.32 32.13
C ASP A 4 -10.42 -32.29 32.07
N PHE A 5 -9.48 -32.49 31.14
CA PHE A 5 -8.27 -31.67 31.04
C PHE A 5 -8.59 -30.22 30.69
N ALA A 6 -9.55 -29.99 29.80
CA ALA A 6 -9.94 -28.64 29.40
C ALA A 6 -10.59 -27.88 30.55
N THR A 7 -11.39 -28.56 31.37
CA THR A 7 -11.97 -27.99 32.60
C THR A 7 -10.88 -27.59 33.60
N LEU A 8 -9.89 -28.47 33.82
CA LEU A 8 -8.76 -28.16 34.70
C LEU A 8 -7.88 -27.03 34.15
N ALA A 9 -7.67 -26.97 32.84
CA ALA A 9 -6.92 -25.89 32.21
C ALA A 9 -7.63 -24.53 32.39
N LYS A 10 -8.97 -24.48 32.28
CA LYS A 10 -9.73 -23.25 32.57
C LYS A 10 -9.63 -22.81 34.03
N GLU A 11 -9.60 -23.75 34.95
CA GLU A 11 -9.60 -23.47 36.39
C GLU A 11 -8.20 -23.12 36.94
N TYR A 12 -7.15 -23.76 36.42
CA TYR A 12 -5.80 -23.71 37.01
C TYR A 12 -4.69 -23.20 36.07
N SER A 13 -4.91 -23.10 34.76
CA SER A 13 -3.86 -22.65 33.85
C SER A 13 -3.61 -21.16 34.01
N GLU A 14 -2.34 -20.78 34.20
CA GLU A 14 -1.90 -19.37 34.21
C GLU A 14 -1.63 -18.83 32.79
N ASP A 15 -1.73 -19.66 31.75
CA ASP A 15 -1.63 -19.22 30.36
C ASP A 15 -2.94 -18.59 29.87
N SER A 16 -3.04 -17.27 30.01
CA SER A 16 -4.23 -16.52 29.60
C SER A 16 -4.58 -16.63 28.11
N ALA A 17 -3.64 -17.03 27.24
CA ALA A 17 -3.88 -17.13 25.80
C ALA A 17 -4.72 -18.37 25.45
N SER A 18 -4.52 -19.48 26.19
CA SER A 18 -5.15 -20.77 25.90
C SER A 18 -6.10 -21.24 27.01
N ALA A 19 -5.98 -20.75 28.26
CA ALA A 19 -6.75 -21.23 29.41
C ALA A 19 -8.27 -21.20 29.18
N GLU A 20 -8.83 -20.09 28.71
CA GLU A 20 -10.27 -19.94 28.41
C GLU A 20 -10.75 -20.90 27.31
N LYS A 21 -9.85 -21.31 26.41
CA LYS A 21 -10.07 -22.32 25.38
C LYS A 21 -9.77 -23.75 25.84
N GLY A 22 -9.59 -23.97 27.15
CA GLY A 22 -9.27 -25.28 27.71
C GLY A 22 -7.81 -25.71 27.52
N GLY A 23 -6.90 -24.75 27.31
CA GLY A 23 -5.48 -25.01 27.12
C GLY A 23 -5.09 -25.46 25.70
N ASP A 24 -5.96 -25.25 24.71
CA ASP A 24 -5.69 -25.64 23.31
C ASP A 24 -4.69 -24.67 22.66
N LEU A 25 -3.64 -25.25 22.07
CA LEU A 25 -2.53 -24.54 21.41
C LEU A 25 -2.57 -24.68 19.88
N GLU A 26 -3.63 -25.28 19.32
CA GLU A 26 -3.73 -25.64 17.90
C GLU A 26 -2.62 -26.62 17.45
N PHE A 27 -2.52 -26.87 16.14
CA PHE A 27 -1.44 -27.69 15.58
C PHE A 27 -0.20 -26.83 15.42
N PHE A 28 0.94 -27.34 15.89
CA PHE A 28 2.24 -26.71 15.72
C PHE A 28 3.30 -27.75 15.32
N THR A 29 4.37 -27.27 14.73
CA THR A 29 5.56 -28.01 14.32
C THR A 29 6.63 -27.93 15.41
N TYR A 30 7.62 -28.82 15.34
CA TYR A 30 8.65 -28.97 16.38
C TYR A 30 9.37 -27.66 16.74
N TYR A 31 9.56 -26.75 15.79
CA TYR A 31 10.32 -25.51 15.98
C TYR A 31 9.48 -24.30 16.38
N GLU A 32 8.15 -24.43 16.44
CA GLU A 32 7.26 -23.33 16.84
C GLU A 32 7.14 -23.19 18.36
N MET A 33 7.47 -24.24 19.13
CA MET A 33 7.52 -24.21 20.59
C MET A 33 8.97 -24.32 21.08
N ILE A 34 9.20 -23.92 22.34
CA ILE A 34 10.54 -24.02 22.95
C ILE A 34 10.99 -25.49 23.07
N PRO A 35 12.30 -25.79 22.97
CA PRO A 35 12.80 -27.17 22.86
C PRO A 35 12.27 -28.12 23.94
N SER A 36 12.27 -27.73 25.21
CA SER A 36 11.79 -28.57 26.31
C SER A 36 10.30 -28.90 26.24
N PHE A 37 9.49 -28.00 25.64
CA PHE A 37 8.06 -28.24 25.44
C PHE A 37 7.85 -29.14 24.21
N SER A 38 8.51 -28.81 23.08
CA SER A 38 8.45 -29.63 21.87
C SER A 38 8.91 -31.07 22.11
N GLU A 39 10.04 -31.27 22.80
CA GLU A 39 10.53 -32.61 23.16
C GLU A 39 9.50 -33.41 23.93
N ALA A 40 8.83 -32.79 24.92
CA ALA A 40 7.81 -33.45 25.70
C ALA A 40 6.58 -33.82 24.87
N VAL A 41 6.07 -32.91 24.02
CA VAL A 41 4.90 -33.18 23.17
C VAL A 41 5.19 -34.24 22.12
N PHE A 42 6.33 -34.15 21.44
CA PHE A 42 6.71 -35.08 20.38
C PHE A 42 7.18 -36.45 20.94
N SER A 43 7.37 -36.57 22.25
CA SER A 43 7.60 -37.86 22.92
C SER A 43 6.31 -38.62 23.28
N LEU A 44 5.15 -37.98 23.19
CA LEU A 44 3.85 -38.63 23.42
C LEU A 44 3.47 -39.44 22.18
N GLU A 45 3.04 -40.69 22.39
CA GLU A 45 2.83 -41.65 21.29
C GLU A 45 1.37 -41.69 20.84
N GLU A 46 0.41 -41.59 21.77
CA GLU A 46 -1.01 -41.75 21.51
C GLU A 46 -1.81 -40.48 21.79
N VAL A 47 -2.76 -40.16 20.90
CA VAL A 47 -3.70 -39.06 21.14
C VAL A 47 -4.50 -39.35 22.41
N GLY A 48 -4.43 -38.42 23.36
CA GLY A 48 -4.98 -38.56 24.69
C GLY A 48 -3.92 -38.69 25.78
N ASP A 49 -2.67 -39.00 25.42
CA ASP A 49 -1.54 -39.07 26.34
C ASP A 49 -1.32 -37.75 27.05
N VAL A 50 -0.91 -37.84 28.32
CA VAL A 50 -0.56 -36.70 29.16
C VAL A 50 0.90 -36.85 29.57
N SER A 51 1.69 -35.80 29.36
CA SER A 51 3.11 -35.77 29.72
C SER A 51 3.33 -35.87 31.23
N GLU A 52 4.57 -36.17 31.61
CA GLU A 52 5.04 -35.79 32.95
C GLU A 52 5.06 -34.26 33.12
N ILE A 53 5.33 -33.78 34.34
CA ILE A 53 5.48 -32.34 34.58
C ILE A 53 6.74 -31.84 33.87
N VAL A 54 6.56 -31.00 32.86
CA VAL A 54 7.63 -30.41 32.06
C VAL A 54 8.03 -29.08 32.68
N LYS A 55 9.29 -28.94 33.07
CA LYS A 55 9.82 -27.67 33.55
C LYS A 55 10.39 -26.88 32.38
N THR A 56 9.91 -25.65 32.18
CA THR A 56 10.44 -24.72 31.20
C THR A 56 10.79 -23.38 31.85
N PRO A 57 11.39 -22.42 31.13
CA PRO A 57 11.57 -21.05 31.63
C PRO A 57 10.26 -20.34 32.00
N PHE A 58 9.11 -20.80 31.49
CA PHE A 58 7.79 -20.25 31.76
C PHE A 58 7.06 -20.91 32.94
N GLY A 59 7.72 -21.86 33.62
CA GLY A 59 7.18 -22.54 34.79
C GLY A 59 7.03 -24.04 34.59
N TYR A 60 5.96 -24.60 35.14
CA TYR A 60 5.67 -26.03 35.06
C TYR A 60 4.47 -26.25 34.16
N HIS A 61 4.61 -27.18 33.23
CA HIS A 61 3.59 -27.50 32.24
C HIS A 61 3.17 -28.95 32.39
N LEU A 62 1.88 -29.18 32.26
CA LEU A 62 1.31 -30.50 32.02
C LEU A 62 0.69 -30.44 30.62
N ILE A 63 1.05 -31.38 29.75
CA ILE A 63 0.68 -31.30 28.34
C ILE A 63 -0.14 -32.53 27.98
N LYS A 64 -1.22 -32.33 27.23
CA LYS A 64 -2.03 -33.43 26.69
C LYS A 64 -1.99 -33.41 25.18
N LEU A 65 -1.68 -34.54 24.56
CA LEU A 65 -1.72 -34.67 23.10
C LEU A 65 -3.17 -34.78 22.63
N THR A 66 -3.65 -33.77 21.90
CA THR A 66 -5.04 -33.70 21.41
C THR A 66 -5.19 -34.16 19.96
N GLY A 67 -4.11 -34.16 19.18
CA GLY A 67 -4.11 -34.65 17.80
C GLY A 67 -2.71 -34.68 17.19
N ILE A 68 -2.50 -35.55 16.21
CA ILE A 68 -1.29 -35.60 15.38
C ILE A 68 -1.69 -35.32 13.94
N LYS A 69 -1.10 -34.29 13.33
CA LYS A 69 -1.25 -33.99 11.90
C LYS A 69 0.06 -34.30 11.19
N ALA A 70 0.02 -35.22 10.23
CA ALA A 70 1.19 -35.52 9.41
C ALA A 70 1.62 -34.26 8.63
N SER A 71 2.93 -33.99 8.60
CA SER A 71 3.48 -32.95 7.73
C SER A 71 3.13 -33.27 6.29
N TYR A 72 2.35 -32.41 5.65
CA TYR A 72 2.11 -32.50 4.21
C TYR A 72 3.21 -31.73 3.49
N VAL A 73 4.07 -32.46 2.80
CA VAL A 73 4.95 -31.87 1.79
C VAL A 73 4.22 -32.04 0.47
N GLU A 74 3.94 -30.95 -0.24
CA GLU A 74 3.36 -31.01 -1.59
C GLU A 74 4.22 -31.98 -2.43
N PRO A 75 3.64 -33.07 -2.99
CA PRO A 75 4.38 -33.99 -3.82
C PRO A 75 5.07 -33.26 -4.96
N PHE A 76 6.30 -33.68 -5.31
CA PHE A 76 7.05 -33.05 -6.39
C PHE A 76 6.21 -32.87 -7.66
N GLN A 77 5.36 -33.85 -8.01
CA GLN A 77 4.46 -33.77 -9.16
C GLN A 77 3.50 -32.58 -9.13
N GLU A 78 3.03 -32.15 -7.96
CA GLU A 78 2.11 -31.02 -7.80
C GLU A 78 2.82 -29.67 -7.95
N VAL A 79 4.12 -29.61 -7.59
CA VAL A 79 4.94 -28.39 -7.67
C VAL A 79 5.87 -28.35 -8.87
N GLN A 80 5.98 -29.45 -9.63
CA GLN A 80 6.94 -29.62 -10.71
C GLN A 80 6.79 -28.51 -11.75
N GLU A 81 5.57 -28.25 -12.22
CA GLU A 81 5.31 -27.22 -13.24
C GLU A 81 5.69 -25.82 -12.73
N ARG A 82 5.36 -25.50 -11.47
CA ARG A 82 5.73 -24.22 -10.85
C ARG A 82 7.25 -24.08 -10.74
N LEU A 83 7.94 -25.11 -10.28
CA LEU A 83 9.40 -25.11 -10.15
C LEU A 83 10.09 -25.04 -11.52
N GLU A 84 9.58 -25.76 -12.51
CA GLU A 84 10.07 -25.67 -13.89
C GLU A 84 9.88 -24.26 -14.46
N GLN A 85 8.74 -23.61 -14.19
CA GLN A 85 8.51 -22.24 -14.62
C GLN A 85 9.45 -21.26 -13.93
N MET A 86 9.56 -21.32 -12.59
CA MET A 86 10.49 -20.48 -11.83
C MET A 86 11.94 -20.66 -12.31
N TRP A 87 12.36 -21.89 -12.56
CA TRP A 87 13.71 -22.18 -13.05
C TRP A 87 13.92 -21.70 -14.48
N LYS A 88 12.91 -21.80 -15.36
CA LYS A 88 12.95 -21.23 -16.71
C LYS A 88 13.06 -19.72 -16.67
N ASP A 89 12.30 -19.06 -15.79
CA ASP A 89 12.32 -17.60 -15.64
C ASP A 89 13.70 -17.15 -15.15
N GLU A 90 14.23 -17.76 -14.09
CA GLU A 90 15.58 -17.48 -13.55
C GLU A 90 16.68 -17.70 -14.62
N LYS A 91 16.61 -18.82 -15.36
CA LYS A 91 17.59 -19.10 -16.41
C LYS A 91 17.45 -18.18 -17.61
N SER A 92 16.24 -17.82 -17.99
CA SER A 92 15.98 -16.88 -19.08
C SER A 92 16.53 -15.51 -18.74
N GLU A 93 16.31 -15.04 -17.51
CA GLU A 93 16.83 -13.76 -17.03
C GLU A 93 18.36 -13.74 -17.02
N ALA A 94 18.99 -14.75 -16.42
CA ALA A 94 20.45 -14.87 -16.38
C ALA A 94 21.06 -14.91 -17.79
N PHE A 95 20.43 -15.64 -18.72
CA PHE A 95 20.87 -15.71 -20.10
C PHE A 95 20.71 -14.36 -20.82
N ALA A 96 19.59 -13.66 -20.63
CA ALA A 96 19.37 -12.33 -21.22
C ALA A 96 20.39 -11.30 -20.72
N GLN A 97 20.71 -11.35 -19.43
CA GLN A 97 21.73 -10.49 -18.83
C GLN A 97 23.13 -10.79 -19.37
N GLU A 98 23.51 -12.07 -19.46
CA GLU A 98 24.79 -12.51 -19.99
C GLU A 98 24.95 -12.09 -21.46
N GLU A 99 23.91 -12.31 -22.27
CA GLU A 99 23.86 -11.91 -23.67
C GLU A 99 24.04 -10.40 -23.82
N ALA A 100 23.30 -9.58 -23.05
CA ALA A 100 23.44 -8.12 -23.09
C ALA A 100 24.86 -7.66 -22.74
N ASN A 101 25.50 -8.32 -21.76
CA ASN A 101 26.89 -8.03 -21.39
C ASN A 101 27.89 -8.45 -22.48
N ASN A 102 27.67 -9.59 -23.12
CA ASN A 102 28.50 -10.06 -24.23
C ASN A 102 28.42 -9.11 -25.42
N ILE A 103 27.22 -8.69 -25.81
CA ILE A 103 26.99 -7.70 -26.88
C ILE A 103 27.74 -6.40 -26.55
N ARG A 104 27.58 -5.90 -25.33
CA ARG A 104 28.27 -4.68 -24.89
C ARG A 104 29.79 -4.81 -25.04
N LYS A 105 30.34 -5.92 -24.57
CA LYS A 105 31.78 -6.21 -24.63
C LYS A 105 32.28 -6.30 -26.07
N GLU A 106 31.55 -6.97 -26.95
CA GLU A 106 31.89 -7.08 -28.38
C GLU A 106 31.96 -5.70 -29.06
N ILE A 107 31.05 -4.80 -28.68
CA ILE A 107 31.05 -3.44 -29.22
C ILE A 107 32.18 -2.59 -28.62
N GLU A 108 32.46 -2.71 -27.32
CA GLU A 108 33.59 -2.02 -26.67
C GLU A 108 34.95 -2.47 -27.23
N GLU A 109 35.12 -3.77 -27.48
CA GLU A 109 36.32 -4.36 -28.08
C GLU A 109 36.41 -4.07 -29.60
N LYS A 110 35.40 -3.42 -30.19
CA LYS A 110 35.28 -3.10 -31.62
C LYS A 110 35.29 -4.34 -32.51
N SER A 111 34.86 -5.48 -31.97
CA SER A 111 34.64 -6.71 -32.73
C SER A 111 33.41 -6.59 -33.65
N THR A 112 32.40 -5.81 -33.21
CA THR A 112 31.26 -5.34 -34.01
C THR A 112 30.97 -3.87 -33.68
N SER A 113 30.22 -3.15 -34.53
CA SER A 113 29.73 -1.81 -34.19
C SER A 113 28.26 -1.87 -33.75
N PHE A 114 27.80 -0.86 -33.01
CA PHE A 114 26.40 -0.78 -32.58
C PHE A 114 25.45 -0.76 -33.78
N GLU A 115 25.81 -0.01 -34.83
CA GLU A 115 25.06 0.05 -36.09
C GLU A 115 25.03 -1.29 -36.82
N GLU A 116 26.14 -2.03 -36.80
CA GLU A 116 26.25 -3.33 -37.43
C GLU A 116 25.39 -4.38 -36.69
N TYR A 117 25.45 -4.40 -35.36
CA TYR A 117 24.62 -5.27 -34.53
C TYR A 117 23.12 -5.04 -34.79
N ILE A 118 22.69 -3.78 -34.83
CA ILE A 118 21.30 -3.41 -35.14
C ILE A 118 20.90 -3.87 -36.54
N ARG A 119 21.81 -3.77 -37.52
CA ARG A 119 21.55 -4.19 -38.90
C ARG A 119 21.36 -5.70 -39.02
N GLU A 120 22.08 -6.49 -38.20
CA GLU A 120 21.98 -7.95 -38.16
C GLU A 120 20.80 -8.45 -37.31
N HIS A 121 20.41 -7.67 -36.28
CA HIS A 121 19.33 -7.99 -35.34
C HIS A 121 18.28 -6.88 -35.23
N PRO A 122 17.55 -6.57 -36.31
CA PRO A 122 16.59 -5.45 -36.32
C PRO A 122 15.45 -5.66 -35.32
N ASP A 123 15.07 -6.91 -35.04
CA ASP A 123 14.05 -7.30 -34.06
C ASP A 123 14.46 -7.04 -32.60
N ARG A 124 15.75 -6.80 -32.35
CA ARG A 124 16.32 -6.51 -31.02
C ARG A 124 16.71 -5.04 -30.85
N SER A 125 16.20 -4.16 -31.71
CA SER A 125 16.56 -2.75 -31.72
C SER A 125 15.33 -1.85 -31.80
N ASN A 126 15.38 -0.70 -31.13
CA ASN A 126 14.35 0.32 -31.26
C ASN A 126 14.97 1.73 -31.09
N THR A 127 14.33 2.75 -31.65
CA THR A 127 14.69 4.16 -31.46
C THR A 127 13.50 4.88 -30.81
N THR A 128 13.72 5.50 -29.66
CA THR A 128 12.68 6.30 -29.00
C THR A 128 12.43 7.60 -29.77
N PRO A 129 11.22 8.18 -29.67
CA PRO A 129 11.01 9.60 -29.96
C PRO A 129 11.87 10.49 -29.03
N PHE A 130 11.91 11.79 -29.29
CA PHE A 130 12.52 12.73 -28.35
C PHE A 130 11.76 12.72 -27.02
N PHE A 131 12.50 12.67 -25.92
CA PHE A 131 11.95 12.75 -24.56
C PHE A 131 12.79 13.71 -23.72
N ALA A 132 12.17 14.31 -22.70
CA ALA A 132 12.82 15.26 -21.82
C ALA A 132 13.37 14.60 -20.55
N ASN A 133 14.33 15.26 -19.90
CA ASN A 133 14.92 14.77 -18.65
C ASN A 133 13.84 14.68 -17.55
N GLY A 134 13.76 13.54 -16.88
CA GLY A 134 12.78 13.28 -15.83
C GLY A 134 11.34 13.18 -16.32
N LYS A 135 11.13 12.87 -17.61
CA LYS A 135 9.80 12.60 -18.20
C LYS A 135 9.69 11.14 -18.64
N GLU A 136 8.44 10.70 -18.76
CA GLU A 136 8.11 9.42 -19.37
C GLU A 136 8.58 9.36 -20.82
N ILE A 137 8.90 8.15 -21.26
CA ILE A 137 9.39 7.86 -22.59
C ILE A 137 8.28 7.16 -23.35
N GLU A 138 7.88 7.73 -24.49
CA GLU A 138 6.84 7.14 -25.32
C GLU A 138 7.20 5.69 -25.71
N GLY A 139 6.27 4.76 -25.47
CA GLY A 139 6.45 3.33 -25.72
C GLY A 139 7.17 2.54 -24.62
N LEU A 140 7.87 3.21 -23.70
CA LEU A 140 8.59 2.56 -22.58
C LEU A 140 8.07 2.96 -21.20
N GLY A 141 7.29 4.04 -21.10
CA GLY A 141 6.72 4.54 -19.86
C GLY A 141 7.72 5.23 -18.94
N TRP A 142 7.48 5.14 -17.64
CA TRP A 142 8.30 5.78 -16.61
C TRP A 142 9.52 4.92 -16.23
N LEU A 143 10.69 5.29 -16.76
CA LEU A 143 11.95 4.59 -16.51
C LEU A 143 13.04 5.57 -16.03
N PRO A 144 13.13 5.86 -14.71
CA PRO A 144 14.08 6.84 -14.17
C PRO A 144 15.55 6.52 -14.47
N GLN A 145 15.94 5.25 -14.33
CA GLN A 145 17.33 4.82 -14.56
C GLN A 145 17.71 4.95 -16.05
N PHE A 146 16.80 4.54 -16.94
CA PHE A 146 16.96 4.74 -18.38
C PHE A 146 17.15 6.23 -18.70
N ASN A 147 16.27 7.10 -18.19
CA ASN A 147 16.32 8.54 -18.45
C ASN A 147 17.66 9.13 -17.97
N GLN A 148 18.07 8.81 -16.74
CA GLN A 148 19.33 9.27 -16.19
C GLN A 148 20.53 8.89 -17.06
N VAL A 149 20.59 7.64 -17.50
CA VAL A 149 21.70 7.14 -18.34
C VAL A 149 21.66 7.74 -19.73
N ALA A 150 20.49 7.82 -20.37
CA ALA A 150 20.34 8.42 -21.69
C ALA A 150 20.81 9.90 -21.72
N PHE A 151 20.54 10.66 -20.67
CA PHE A 151 20.98 12.05 -20.55
C PHE A 151 22.45 12.21 -20.13
N SER A 152 23.10 11.18 -19.58
CA SER A 152 24.54 11.21 -19.25
C SER A 152 25.45 10.78 -20.39
N LEU A 153 24.95 10.05 -21.40
CA LEU A 153 25.75 9.53 -22.51
C LEU A 153 26.40 10.62 -23.36
N GLU A 154 27.63 10.39 -23.78
CA GLU A 154 28.32 11.22 -24.80
C GLU A 154 28.09 10.70 -26.22
N ALA A 155 28.46 11.52 -27.23
CA ALA A 155 28.41 11.11 -28.62
C ALA A 155 29.38 9.93 -28.86
N GLU A 156 28.89 8.86 -29.51
CA GLU A 156 29.60 7.59 -29.74
C GLU A 156 29.76 6.65 -28.52
N GLU A 157 29.27 7.04 -27.33
CA GLU A 157 29.27 6.17 -26.15
C GLU A 157 28.07 5.21 -26.16
N ILE A 158 28.26 4.02 -25.57
CA ILE A 158 27.21 3.04 -25.30
C ILE A 158 27.10 2.86 -23.79
N SER A 159 25.87 2.74 -23.29
CA SER A 159 25.62 2.60 -21.85
C SER A 159 26.16 1.30 -21.25
N SER A 160 26.14 1.22 -19.92
CA SER A 160 26.06 -0.06 -19.22
C SER A 160 24.78 -0.81 -19.60
N VAL A 161 24.76 -2.12 -19.37
CA VAL A 161 23.51 -2.91 -19.46
C VAL A 161 22.52 -2.35 -18.43
N LEU A 162 21.32 -2.02 -18.89
CA LEU A 162 20.23 -1.54 -18.04
C LEU A 162 19.18 -2.63 -17.91
N GLU A 163 18.68 -2.81 -16.70
CA GLU A 163 17.59 -3.70 -16.38
C GLU A 163 16.26 -2.96 -16.52
N LEU A 164 15.33 -3.59 -17.23
CA LEU A 164 13.96 -3.14 -17.45
C LEU A 164 13.01 -4.20 -16.87
N LEU A 165 11.73 -3.84 -16.70
CA LEU A 165 10.67 -4.77 -16.32
C LEU A 165 10.59 -6.00 -17.27
N GLU A 166 10.92 -5.79 -18.55
CA GLU A 166 10.86 -6.82 -19.59
C GLU A 166 12.26 -7.07 -20.20
N GLY A 167 13.27 -7.27 -19.35
CA GLY A 167 14.60 -7.75 -19.76
C GLY A 167 15.70 -6.68 -19.67
N TYR A 168 16.63 -6.70 -20.61
CA TYR A 168 17.86 -5.89 -20.55
C TYR A 168 18.09 -5.11 -21.84
N CYS A 169 18.63 -3.89 -21.75
CA CYS A 169 18.94 -3.08 -22.92
C CYS A 169 20.28 -2.34 -22.82
N LEU A 170 20.78 -1.93 -23.99
CA LEU A 170 21.93 -1.06 -24.18
C LEU A 170 21.48 0.19 -24.94
N LEU A 171 21.95 1.35 -24.52
CA LEU A 171 21.59 2.63 -25.11
C LEU A 171 22.77 3.21 -25.88
N LYS A 172 22.49 3.77 -27.06
CA LYS A 172 23.41 4.63 -27.80
C LYS A 172 22.73 5.96 -28.09
N LEU A 173 23.43 7.06 -27.84
CA LEU A 173 22.91 8.40 -28.15
C LEU A 173 22.84 8.59 -29.67
N LYS A 174 21.61 8.74 -30.20
CA LYS A 174 21.37 9.04 -31.62
C LYS A 174 21.39 10.54 -31.91
N GLU A 175 20.64 11.31 -31.14
CA GLU A 175 20.47 12.75 -31.33
C GLU A 175 20.16 13.42 -29.99
N ARG A 176 20.64 14.67 -29.80
CA ARG A 176 20.37 15.49 -28.62
C ARG A 176 19.93 16.88 -29.05
N GLU A 177 18.73 17.26 -28.62
CA GLU A 177 18.23 18.63 -28.80
C GLU A 177 18.57 19.45 -27.53
N SER A 178 19.26 20.58 -27.71
CA SER A 178 19.53 21.51 -26.61
C SER A 178 18.24 22.24 -26.22
N SER A 179 18.01 22.43 -24.92
CA SER A 179 16.89 23.25 -24.46
C SER A 179 16.90 24.61 -25.16
N PHE A 180 15.78 24.96 -25.77
CA PHE A 180 15.54 26.26 -26.36
C PHE A 180 14.21 26.80 -25.85
N ILE A 181 14.03 28.12 -25.94
CA ILE A 181 12.74 28.74 -25.70
C ILE A 181 11.95 28.58 -27.00
N PRO A 182 10.84 27.82 -27.03
CA PRO A 182 10.05 27.66 -28.24
C PRO A 182 9.46 29.01 -28.67
N LEU A 183 9.23 29.17 -29.98
CA LEU A 183 8.54 30.36 -30.46
C LEU A 183 7.10 30.34 -29.95
N LEU A 184 6.53 31.52 -29.71
CA LEU A 184 5.16 31.62 -29.23
C LEU A 184 4.19 30.90 -30.17
N GLU A 185 4.42 30.94 -31.49
CA GLU A 185 3.60 30.25 -32.49
C GLU A 185 3.54 28.72 -32.26
N ASP A 186 4.64 28.10 -31.83
CA ASP A 186 4.75 26.65 -31.62
C ASP A 186 4.05 26.18 -30.33
N VAL A 187 3.84 27.10 -29.38
CA VAL A 187 3.25 26.80 -28.06
C VAL A 187 2.00 27.62 -27.76
N ALA A 188 1.49 28.40 -28.72
CA ALA A 188 0.39 29.33 -28.52
C ALA A 188 -0.85 28.60 -28.00
N GLU A 189 -1.24 27.52 -28.66
CA GLU A 189 -2.42 26.72 -28.31
C GLU A 189 -2.30 26.16 -26.88
N LYS A 190 -1.20 25.46 -26.56
CA LYS A 190 -0.95 24.92 -25.21
C LYS A 190 -0.85 26.01 -24.14
N THR A 191 -0.33 27.18 -24.50
CA THR A 191 -0.21 28.32 -23.59
C THR A 191 -1.57 28.96 -23.34
N GLU A 192 -2.39 29.08 -24.38
CA GLU A 192 -3.76 29.58 -24.30
C GLU A 192 -4.62 28.65 -23.44
N GLU A 193 -4.57 27.33 -23.65
CA GLU A 193 -5.26 26.34 -22.80
C GLU A 193 -4.89 26.51 -21.32
N LYS A 194 -3.60 26.57 -21.01
CA LYS A 194 -3.12 26.78 -19.63
C LYS A 194 -3.49 28.15 -19.07
N LEU A 195 -3.52 29.19 -19.91
CA LEU A 195 -3.92 30.53 -19.49
C LEU A 195 -5.42 30.57 -19.20
N ILE A 196 -6.25 29.93 -20.02
CA ILE A 196 -7.69 29.79 -19.82
C ILE A 196 -7.95 29.02 -18.53
N GLU A 197 -7.26 27.91 -18.29
CA GLU A 197 -7.38 27.13 -17.05
C GLU A 197 -7.04 28.00 -15.83
N LYS A 198 -5.90 28.68 -15.87
CA LYS A 198 -5.47 29.59 -14.79
C LYS A 198 -6.46 30.71 -14.55
N LYS A 199 -6.92 31.38 -15.61
CA LYS A 199 -7.86 32.51 -15.52
C LYS A 199 -9.23 32.06 -15.05
N SER A 200 -9.71 30.90 -15.51
CA SER A 200 -10.96 30.31 -15.04
C SER A 200 -10.90 30.01 -13.54
N LYS A 201 -9.77 29.51 -13.04
CA LYS A 201 -9.57 29.26 -11.61
C LYS A 201 -9.54 30.55 -10.78
N GLU A 202 -8.81 31.57 -11.23
CA GLU A 202 -8.77 32.89 -10.58
C GLU A 202 -10.17 33.52 -10.50
N ILE A 203 -10.92 33.50 -11.61
CA ILE A 203 -12.29 34.03 -11.67
C ILE A 203 -13.23 33.24 -10.76
N GLY A 204 -13.15 31.91 -10.77
CA GLY A 204 -13.97 31.06 -9.90
C GLY A 204 -13.72 31.31 -8.41
N GLU A 205 -12.46 31.52 -8.03
CA GLU A 205 -12.07 31.87 -6.67
C GLU A 205 -12.65 33.23 -6.24
N ASP A 206 -12.54 34.24 -7.11
CA ASP A 206 -13.09 35.58 -6.86
C ASP A 206 -14.62 35.54 -6.68
N ILE A 207 -15.33 34.80 -7.55
CA ILE A 207 -16.79 34.64 -7.47
C ILE A 207 -17.17 33.91 -6.18
N ALA A 208 -16.48 32.82 -5.83
CA ALA A 208 -16.78 32.08 -4.62
C ALA A 208 -16.50 32.90 -3.35
N ASN A 209 -15.39 33.66 -3.32
CA ASN A 209 -15.13 34.58 -2.21
C ASN A 209 -16.20 35.67 -2.11
N GLN A 210 -16.64 36.23 -3.23
CA GLN A 210 -17.72 37.22 -3.26
C GLN A 210 -19.04 36.63 -2.75
N MET A 211 -19.39 35.43 -3.19
CA MET A 211 -20.61 34.74 -2.76
C MET A 211 -20.59 34.42 -1.27
N ALA A 212 -19.45 33.97 -0.72
CA ALA A 212 -19.32 33.70 0.71
C ALA A 212 -19.52 34.97 1.58
N ILE A 213 -19.17 36.16 1.06
CA ILE A 213 -19.39 37.44 1.74
C ILE A 213 -20.86 37.87 1.61
N GLU A 214 -21.44 37.84 0.42
CA GLU A 214 -22.83 38.28 0.19
C GLU A 214 -23.84 37.36 0.90
N ALA A 215 -23.50 36.09 1.08
CA ALA A 215 -24.36 35.11 1.72
C ALA A 215 -24.57 35.33 3.23
N GLU A 216 -23.79 36.22 3.86
CA GLU A 216 -24.07 36.64 5.25
C GLU A 216 -25.38 37.45 5.36
N GLU A 217 -25.81 38.10 4.27
CA GLU A 217 -26.99 38.98 4.25
C GLU A 217 -28.11 38.50 3.31
N GLU A 218 -27.79 37.68 2.30
CA GLU A 218 -28.72 37.23 1.26
C GLU A 218 -28.71 35.70 1.10
N ASP A 219 -29.87 35.11 0.78
CA ASP A 219 -30.03 33.65 0.63
C ASP A 219 -29.24 33.12 -0.59
N LEU A 220 -28.57 31.98 -0.42
CA LEU A 220 -27.76 31.35 -1.48
C LEU A 220 -28.55 31.06 -2.75
N SER A 221 -29.85 30.77 -2.66
CA SER A 221 -30.72 30.52 -3.82
C SER A 221 -30.97 31.78 -4.67
N ILE A 222 -30.94 32.95 -4.05
CA ILE A 222 -31.07 34.24 -4.72
C ILE A 222 -29.72 34.62 -5.35
N LEU A 223 -28.64 34.47 -4.58
CA LEU A 223 -27.28 34.73 -5.05
C LEU A 223 -26.88 33.85 -6.23
N SER A 224 -27.25 32.56 -6.21
CA SER A 224 -26.99 31.67 -7.34
C SER A 224 -27.68 32.13 -8.62
N THR A 225 -28.90 32.65 -8.52
CA THR A 225 -29.64 33.19 -9.68
C THR A 225 -29.02 34.50 -10.18
N LYS A 226 -28.55 35.35 -9.27
CA LYS A 226 -27.90 36.64 -9.58
C LYS A 226 -26.55 36.44 -10.28
N LEU A 227 -25.81 35.40 -9.89
CA LEU A 227 -24.47 35.10 -10.38
C LEU A 227 -24.42 34.00 -11.45
N ASP A 228 -25.58 33.49 -11.89
CA ASP A 228 -25.72 32.40 -12.87
C ASP A 228 -24.96 31.11 -12.45
N LEU A 229 -25.13 30.72 -11.19
CA LEU A 229 -24.48 29.57 -10.56
C LEU A 229 -25.47 28.42 -10.32
N GLU A 230 -24.94 27.20 -10.27
CA GLU A 230 -25.72 26.02 -9.92
C GLU A 230 -26.06 26.02 -8.41
N TYR A 231 -27.34 25.81 -8.09
CA TYR A 231 -27.81 25.68 -6.71
C TYR A 231 -28.45 24.31 -6.50
N LYS A 232 -27.97 23.59 -5.48
CA LYS A 232 -28.52 22.30 -5.05
C LYS A 232 -28.89 22.36 -3.59
N ASN A 233 -30.16 22.05 -3.31
CA ASN A 233 -30.62 21.81 -1.95
C ASN A 233 -30.62 20.29 -1.68
N LEU A 234 -29.84 19.87 -0.69
CA LEU A 234 -29.76 18.47 -0.26
C LEU A 234 -30.75 18.24 0.88
N GLU A 235 -31.85 17.50 0.62
CA GLU A 235 -32.88 17.23 1.63
C GLU A 235 -32.35 16.49 2.86
N SER A 236 -31.43 15.54 2.65
CA SER A 236 -30.76 14.83 3.74
C SER A 236 -29.36 14.42 3.31
N LEU A 237 -28.39 14.54 4.22
CA LEU A 237 -27.00 14.16 3.96
C LEU A 237 -26.43 13.42 5.18
N LYS A 238 -26.04 12.17 5.01
CA LYS A 238 -25.29 11.38 5.99
C LYS A 238 -23.81 11.35 5.63
N ARG A 239 -22.97 11.08 6.64
CA ARG A 239 -21.52 10.93 6.45
C ARG A 239 -21.10 9.83 5.48
N THR A 240 -22.00 8.90 5.14
CA THR A 240 -21.78 7.79 4.22
C THR A 240 -22.44 7.97 2.86
N ASP A 241 -23.22 9.05 2.67
CA ASP A 241 -24.01 9.21 1.45
C ASP A 241 -23.14 9.65 0.28
N TRP A 242 -23.49 9.18 -0.91
CA TRP A 242 -22.89 9.63 -2.15
C TRP A 242 -23.39 11.04 -2.49
N VAL A 243 -22.50 11.89 -3.00
CA VAL A 243 -22.85 13.23 -3.49
C VAL A 243 -22.66 13.22 -5.01
N GLU A 244 -23.74 13.46 -5.74
CA GLU A 244 -23.73 13.43 -7.21
C GLU A 244 -22.80 14.52 -7.77
N GLY A 245 -21.99 14.15 -8.78
CA GLY A 245 -21.05 15.06 -9.43
C GLY A 245 -19.73 15.29 -8.69
N MET A 246 -19.42 14.48 -7.67
CA MET A 246 -18.15 14.56 -6.94
C MET A 246 -17.29 13.31 -7.09
N SER A 247 -15.97 13.49 -7.08
CA SER A 247 -15.00 12.41 -6.93
C SER A 247 -15.03 11.83 -5.50
N SER A 248 -14.39 10.69 -5.29
CA SER A 248 -14.34 10.08 -3.93
C SER A 248 -13.56 10.97 -2.97
N GLU A 249 -12.47 11.58 -3.45
CA GLU A 249 -11.60 12.48 -2.73
C GLU A 249 -12.31 13.79 -2.37
N ASP A 250 -12.96 14.45 -3.33
CA ASP A 250 -13.70 15.69 -3.10
C ASP A 250 -14.88 15.47 -2.14
N ARG A 251 -15.56 14.33 -2.28
CA ARG A 251 -16.70 13.97 -1.43
C ARG A 251 -16.28 13.87 0.04
N GLN A 252 -15.07 13.38 0.33
CA GLN A 252 -14.55 13.37 1.70
C GLN A 252 -14.43 14.81 2.25
N GLN A 253 -13.76 15.69 1.50
CA GLN A 253 -13.55 17.07 1.92
C GLN A 253 -14.88 17.85 2.08
N PHE A 254 -15.82 17.61 1.17
CA PHE A 254 -17.17 18.18 1.21
C PHE A 254 -17.92 17.75 2.47
N ILE A 255 -17.98 16.44 2.75
CA ILE A 255 -18.66 15.89 3.93
C ILE A 255 -18.01 16.38 5.22
N GLU A 256 -16.68 16.41 5.31
CA GLU A 256 -15.98 16.92 6.49
C GLU A 256 -16.34 18.39 6.76
N THR A 257 -16.36 19.21 5.72
CA THR A 257 -16.72 20.63 5.83
C THR A 257 -18.18 20.80 6.23
N ALA A 258 -19.12 20.18 5.51
CA ALA A 258 -20.56 20.27 5.81
C ALA A 258 -20.89 19.88 7.26
N PHE A 259 -20.24 18.85 7.79
CA PHE A 259 -20.45 18.40 9.17
C PHE A 259 -19.68 19.22 10.23
N SER A 260 -18.73 20.06 9.82
CA SER A 260 -18.03 20.99 10.71
C SER A 260 -18.83 22.28 10.96
N LEU A 261 -19.73 22.64 10.04
CA LEU A 261 -20.58 23.83 10.14
C LEU A 261 -21.60 23.73 11.29
N LYS A 262 -21.96 24.90 11.82
CA LYS A 262 -23.13 25.09 12.69
C LYS A 262 -24.37 25.38 11.86
N GLU A 263 -25.53 25.22 12.46
CA GLU A 263 -26.81 25.53 11.80
C GLU A 263 -26.87 27.03 11.45
N GLY A 264 -27.21 27.33 10.19
CA GLY A 264 -27.15 28.65 9.58
C GLY A 264 -25.73 29.15 9.25
N GLU A 265 -24.69 28.34 9.44
CA GLU A 265 -23.32 28.72 9.08
C GLU A 265 -23.05 28.36 7.62
N ILE A 266 -22.34 29.26 6.95
CA ILE A 266 -21.91 29.14 5.56
C ILE A 266 -20.41 28.85 5.55
N SER A 267 -20.00 27.89 4.72
CA SER A 267 -18.60 27.53 4.58
C SER A 267 -17.81 28.60 3.85
N LYS A 268 -16.48 28.58 4.07
CA LYS A 268 -15.55 29.19 3.12
C LYS A 268 -15.64 28.47 1.76
N PRO A 269 -15.22 29.09 0.65
CA PRO A 269 -15.10 28.42 -0.63
C PRO A 269 -14.25 27.15 -0.54
N LEU A 270 -14.79 26.02 -1.01
CA LEU A 270 -14.06 24.78 -1.16
C LEU A 270 -13.59 24.65 -2.61
N ASP A 271 -12.27 24.60 -2.83
CA ASP A 271 -11.66 24.27 -4.12
C ASP A 271 -11.68 22.76 -4.34
N LEU A 272 -12.63 22.27 -5.15
CA LEU A 272 -12.79 20.86 -5.50
C LEU A 272 -12.51 20.65 -7.00
N LEU A 273 -12.36 19.39 -7.44
CA LEU A 273 -11.95 19.06 -8.82
C LEU A 273 -12.76 19.74 -9.91
N PHE A 274 -14.08 19.88 -9.71
CA PHE A 274 -15.01 20.45 -10.69
C PHE A 274 -15.32 21.94 -10.46
N GLY A 275 -14.65 22.59 -9.51
CA GLY A 275 -14.81 24.02 -9.23
C GLY A 275 -14.97 24.33 -7.74
N TYR A 276 -15.44 25.55 -7.46
CA TYR A 276 -15.62 26.04 -6.10
C TYR A 276 -17.03 25.78 -5.58
N TYR A 277 -17.13 25.36 -4.32
CA TYR A 277 -18.39 25.07 -3.65
C TYR A 277 -18.53 25.90 -2.38
N ILE A 278 -19.76 26.36 -2.12
CA ILE A 278 -20.16 26.98 -0.85
C ILE A 278 -21.30 26.15 -0.28
N ILE A 279 -21.20 25.86 1.02
CA ILE A 279 -22.12 24.98 1.72
C ILE A 279 -22.76 25.78 2.85
N GLU A 280 -24.08 25.80 2.89
CA GLU A 280 -24.84 26.28 4.04
C GLU A 280 -25.49 25.09 4.75
N LEU A 281 -25.35 25.05 6.07
CA LEU A 281 -26.04 24.04 6.88
C LEU A 281 -27.40 24.57 7.33
N ASN A 282 -28.46 24.19 6.62
CA ASN A 282 -29.84 24.61 6.94
C ASN A 282 -30.31 24.11 8.31
N THR A 283 -30.27 22.79 8.53
CA THR A 283 -30.73 22.15 9.76
C THR A 283 -29.89 20.93 10.07
N ARG A 284 -29.79 20.56 11.36
CA ARG A 284 -29.14 19.32 11.80
C ARG A 284 -30.05 18.53 12.73
N GLU A 285 -30.55 17.41 12.22
CA GLU A 285 -31.30 16.45 13.03
C GLU A 285 -30.36 15.40 13.66
N LEU A 286 -30.48 15.23 14.98
CA LEU A 286 -29.80 14.17 15.71
C LEU A 286 -30.77 13.01 15.95
N PHE A 287 -30.59 11.93 15.19
CA PHE A 287 -31.30 10.68 15.44
C PHE A 287 -30.68 9.98 16.66
N LEU A 288 -31.33 10.12 17.82
CA LEU A 288 -30.91 9.50 19.08
C LEU A 288 -31.59 8.14 19.33
N ASP A 289 -32.34 7.63 18.37
CA ASP A 289 -32.94 6.30 18.45
C ASP A 289 -31.84 5.25 18.62
N ASN A 290 -31.98 4.41 19.64
CA ASN A 290 -31.00 3.41 20.07
C ASN A 290 -29.62 3.99 20.49
N PHE A 291 -29.48 5.31 20.71
CA PHE A 291 -28.21 5.92 21.14
C PHE A 291 -27.68 5.29 22.43
N SER A 292 -28.56 5.00 23.40
CA SER A 292 -28.15 4.38 24.67
C SER A 292 -27.52 3.00 24.48
N GLU A 293 -28.09 2.18 23.59
CA GLU A 293 -27.56 0.85 23.27
C GLU A 293 -26.24 0.96 22.48
N GLN A 294 -26.21 1.81 21.45
CA GLN A 294 -25.00 2.04 20.65
C GLN A 294 -23.86 2.63 21.50
N LYS A 295 -24.18 3.50 22.46
CA LYS A 295 -23.21 4.10 23.38
C LYS A 295 -22.57 3.04 24.28
N GLU A 296 -23.35 2.15 24.88
CA GLU A 296 -22.76 1.08 25.71
C GLU A 296 -21.93 0.12 24.86
N LYS A 297 -22.43 -0.29 23.68
CA LYS A 297 -21.66 -1.15 22.76
C LYS A 297 -20.35 -0.49 22.30
N PHE A 298 -20.39 0.80 21.95
CA PHE A 298 -19.20 1.56 21.59
C PHE A 298 -18.21 1.65 22.74
N LYS A 299 -18.69 1.92 23.96
CA LYS A 299 -17.86 2.01 25.16
C LYS A 299 -17.18 0.69 25.49
N GLU A 300 -17.90 -0.43 25.40
CA GLU A 300 -17.33 -1.77 25.59
C GLU A 300 -16.23 -2.05 24.56
N ASN A 301 -16.50 -1.81 23.27
CA ASN A 301 -15.52 -2.00 22.20
C ASN A 301 -14.30 -1.09 22.35
N PHE A 302 -14.50 0.18 22.68
CA PHE A 302 -13.42 1.14 22.88
C PHE A 302 -12.56 0.78 24.09
N LEU A 303 -13.17 0.34 25.20
CA LEU A 303 -12.43 -0.12 26.38
C LEU A 303 -11.62 -1.38 26.07
N ALA A 304 -12.17 -2.32 25.31
CA ALA A 304 -11.46 -3.52 24.87
C ALA A 304 -10.23 -3.15 24.03
N GLN A 305 -10.39 -2.31 23.01
CA GLN A 305 -9.28 -1.83 22.17
C GLN A 305 -8.21 -1.10 22.98
N ARG A 306 -8.60 -0.23 23.92
CA ARG A 306 -7.64 0.50 24.77
C ARG A 306 -6.87 -0.43 25.71
N ARG A 307 -7.52 -1.46 26.27
CA ARG A 307 -6.87 -2.47 27.10
C ARG A 307 -5.83 -3.25 26.30
N GLU A 308 -6.19 -3.68 25.09
CA GLU A 308 -5.29 -4.40 24.18
C GLU A 308 -4.08 -3.54 23.79
N GLN A 309 -4.31 -2.30 23.35
CA GLN A 309 -3.21 -1.37 23.02
C GLN A 309 -2.28 -1.12 24.22
N THR A 310 -2.84 -0.91 25.41
CA THR A 310 -2.06 -0.65 26.62
C THR A 310 -1.23 -1.86 27.01
N LEU A 311 -1.80 -3.07 26.91
CA LEU A 311 -1.10 -4.32 27.15
C LEU A 311 0.06 -4.50 26.18
N ASN A 312 -0.17 -4.27 24.88
CA ASN A 312 0.87 -4.40 23.85
C ASN A 312 2.02 -3.41 24.06
N LEU A 313 1.71 -2.14 24.37
CA LEU A 313 2.75 -1.13 24.68
C LEU A 313 3.53 -1.48 25.95
N TRP A 314 2.84 -1.98 26.98
CA TRP A 314 3.49 -2.40 28.22
C TRP A 314 4.43 -3.60 27.99
N LEU A 315 3.99 -4.60 27.22
CA LEU A 315 4.81 -5.75 26.83
C LEU A 315 6.03 -5.31 26.02
N GLN A 316 5.86 -4.39 25.05
CA GLN A 316 6.96 -3.83 24.28
C GLN A 316 8.00 -3.13 25.18
N GLN A 317 7.56 -2.33 26.16
CA GLN A 317 8.47 -1.67 27.09
C GLN A 317 9.24 -2.65 27.99
N ILE A 318 8.62 -3.77 28.35
CA ILE A 318 9.30 -4.85 29.08
C ILE A 318 10.36 -5.49 28.18
N TRP A 319 10.00 -5.80 26.93
CA TRP A 319 10.93 -6.36 25.94
C TRP A 319 12.15 -5.47 25.72
N GLU A 320 11.96 -4.16 25.53
CA GLU A 320 13.05 -3.21 25.31
C GLU A 320 14.01 -3.09 26.52
N LYS A 321 13.50 -3.25 27.75
CA LYS A 321 14.30 -3.18 28.98
C LYS A 321 14.92 -4.51 29.37
N ALA A 322 14.39 -5.61 28.85
CA ALA A 322 14.92 -6.93 29.11
C ALA A 322 16.24 -7.11 28.36
N LYS A 323 17.26 -7.63 29.05
CA LYS A 323 18.50 -8.08 28.40
C LYS A 323 18.21 -9.41 27.71
N ILE A 324 17.64 -9.33 26.52
CA ILE A 324 17.34 -10.50 25.69
C ILE A 324 18.58 -10.79 24.85
N VAL A 325 19.17 -11.98 25.03
CA VAL A 325 20.22 -12.52 24.16
C VAL A 325 19.54 -13.47 23.19
N ASP A 326 19.33 -12.99 21.97
CA ASP A 326 18.74 -13.79 20.91
C ASP A 326 19.83 -14.60 20.19
N ASN A 327 19.82 -15.91 20.42
CA ASN A 327 20.74 -16.88 19.83
C ASN A 327 20.09 -17.67 18.68
N SER A 328 18.91 -17.26 18.20
CA SER A 328 18.19 -17.96 17.14
C SER A 328 19.03 -18.10 15.84
N SER A 329 19.85 -17.11 15.52
CA SER A 329 20.79 -17.13 14.40
C SER A 329 21.90 -18.18 14.49
N LEU A 330 22.16 -18.75 15.68
CA LEU A 330 23.11 -19.85 15.85
C LEU A 330 22.52 -21.20 15.43
N PHE A 331 21.19 -21.30 15.33
CA PHE A 331 20.48 -22.54 15.01
C PHE A 331 19.77 -22.48 13.66
N PHE A 332 19.58 -21.28 13.13
CA PHE A 332 19.01 -21.04 11.81
C PHE A 332 19.98 -20.15 11.01
N SER A 333 20.83 -20.77 10.19
CA SER A 333 21.54 -20.06 9.12
C SER A 333 20.61 -19.85 7.91
N PRO A 334 20.78 -18.74 7.16
CA PRO A 334 19.80 -18.24 6.19
C PRO A 334 19.53 -19.18 5.02
#